data_AF-A0A1E7FZQ6-F1
#
_entry.id   AF-A0A1E7FZQ6-F1
#
_cell.length_a   1.000
_cell.length_b   1.000
_cell.length_c   1.000
_cell.angle_alpha   90.00
_cell.angle_beta   90.00
_cell.angle_gamma   90.00
#
_symmetry.space_group_name_H-M   'P 1'
#
loop_
_entity.id
_entity.type
_entity.pdbx_description
1 polymer ?
#
loop_
_entity_poly.entity_id
_entity_poly.type
_entity_poly.pdbx_seq_one_letter_code
_entity_poly.pdbx_strand_id
1 'polypeptide(L)'
;MDALAQQLTTRTEKTIVMVKQWDNATPHMCKTLKKWMKKEFYTRGWELRNQPPNSPITNTKDSAMFPSMAKILTAYQGMYNRSHYLQGEELWRGIQHVYNNYPLSTLSRAYMHHAQIANAIIDCEGGDEFVMASRSGCLYSIIYNLGVNKNHTYCPRLLNFKT
;
A
#
# COMPACT_ATOMS: atom_id res chain seq x y z
N MET A 1 4.16 7.31 -16.71
CA MET A 1 3.93 7.76 -15.32
C MET A 1 4.20 9.24 -15.16
N ASP A 2 5.34 9.76 -15.60
CA ASP A 2 5.69 11.18 -15.47
C ASP A 2 4.68 12.13 -16.13
N ALA A 3 4.30 11.87 -17.38
CA ALA A 3 3.27 12.66 -18.07
C ALA A 3 1.91 12.66 -17.35
N LEU A 4 1.51 11.51 -16.81
CA LEU A 4 0.27 11.38 -16.04
C LEU A 4 0.36 12.15 -14.71
N ALA A 5 1.51 12.09 -14.03
CA ALA A 5 1.75 12.85 -12.81
C ALA A 5 1.61 14.35 -13.06
N GLN A 6 2.22 14.86 -14.14
CA GLN A 6 2.12 16.26 -14.57
C GLN A 6 0.66 16.66 -14.85
N GLN A 7 -0.07 15.87 -15.64
CA GLN A 7 -1.48 16.12 -15.92
C GLN A 7 -2.34 16.18 -14.65
N LEU A 8 -2.11 15.24 -13.72
CA LEU A 8 -2.82 15.21 -12.44
C LEU A 8 -2.46 16.39 -11.55
N THR A 9 -1.19 16.82 -11.54
CA THR A 9 -0.76 18.00 -10.79
C THR A 9 -1.43 19.27 -11.32
N THR A 10 -1.48 19.48 -12.63
CA THR A 10 -2.22 20.61 -13.22
C THR A 10 -3.71 20.56 -12.88
N ARG A 11 -4.33 19.37 -12.92
CA ARG A 11 -5.76 19.21 -12.68
C ARG A 11 -6.16 19.39 -11.21
N THR A 12 -5.30 19.00 -10.28
CA THR A 12 -5.62 18.94 -8.84
C THR A 12 -4.94 20.01 -8.02
N GLU A 13 -4.04 20.78 -8.62
CA GLU A 13 -3.15 21.76 -7.96
C GLU A 13 -2.28 21.13 -6.86
N LYS A 14 -2.13 19.80 -6.87
CA LYS A 14 -1.33 19.03 -5.91
C LYS A 14 -0.13 18.40 -6.60
N THR A 15 1.04 18.51 -5.99
CA THR A 15 2.23 17.80 -6.45
C THR A 15 2.02 16.29 -6.32
N ILE A 16 2.14 15.56 -7.44
CA ILE A 16 2.09 14.10 -7.45
C ILE A 16 3.52 13.56 -7.50
N VAL A 17 3.91 12.84 -6.45
CA VAL A 17 5.23 12.21 -6.33
C VAL A 17 5.08 10.70 -6.36
N MET A 18 5.85 10.04 -7.23
CA MET A 18 5.89 8.57 -7.30
C MET A 18 6.80 8.04 -6.21
N VAL A 19 6.35 7.00 -5.50
CA VAL A 19 7.05 6.43 -4.35
C VAL A 19 7.30 4.93 -4.56
N LYS A 20 8.53 4.47 -4.28
CA LYS A 20 8.86 3.04 -4.27
C LYS A 20 8.05 2.30 -3.18
N GLN A 21 7.50 1.12 -3.53
CA GLN A 21 6.78 0.23 -2.61
C GLN A 21 7.30 -1.22 -2.74
N TRP A 22 8.58 -1.41 -2.41
CA TRP A 22 9.23 -2.74 -2.35
C TRP A 22 9.89 -2.95 -0.98
N ASP A 23 9.95 -4.21 -0.56
CA ASP A 23 10.68 -4.68 0.61
C ASP A 23 12.21 -4.67 0.39
N ASN A 24 12.95 -5.25 1.35
CA ASN A 24 14.41 -5.34 1.34
C ASN A 24 14.93 -6.75 1.02
N ALA A 25 14.18 -7.56 0.25
CA ALA A 25 14.66 -8.87 -0.18
C ALA A 25 16.04 -8.79 -0.85
N THR A 26 16.86 -9.83 -0.71
CA THR A 26 18.26 -9.85 -1.22
C THR A 26 18.40 -9.37 -2.66
N PRO A 27 17.54 -9.78 -3.63
CA PRO A 27 17.61 -9.27 -4.99
C PRO A 27 17.41 -7.75 -5.10
N HIS A 28 16.56 -7.15 -4.25
CA HIS A 28 16.29 -5.72 -4.20
C HIS A 28 17.45 -4.91 -3.60
N MET A 29 18.37 -5.58 -2.90
CA MET A 29 19.51 -4.97 -2.22
C MET A 29 20.81 -4.97 -3.04
N CYS A 30 20.76 -5.51 -4.26
CA CYS A 30 21.89 -5.50 -5.20
C CYS A 30 22.47 -4.09 -5.40
N LYS A 31 23.79 -3.95 -5.26
CA LYS A 31 24.50 -2.66 -5.37
C LYS A 31 24.23 -1.96 -6.71
N THR A 32 24.29 -2.71 -7.81
CA THR A 32 24.06 -2.19 -9.16
C THR A 32 22.63 -1.66 -9.31
N LEU A 33 21.65 -2.44 -8.83
CA LEU A 33 20.23 -2.05 -8.84
C LEU A 33 20.02 -0.77 -8.01
N LYS A 34 20.52 -0.73 -6.77
CA LYS A 34 20.37 0.45 -5.90
C LYS A 34 21.00 1.70 -6.51
N LYS A 35 22.17 1.58 -7.13
CA LYS A 35 22.83 2.71 -7.82
C LYS A 35 21.99 3.21 -8.99
N TRP A 36 21.45 2.30 -9.80
CA TRP A 36 20.56 2.64 -10.90
C TRP A 36 19.28 3.31 -10.41
N MET A 37 18.61 2.72 -9.40
CA MET A 37 17.38 3.27 -8.82
C MET A 37 17.59 4.66 -8.25
N LYS A 38 18.68 4.89 -7.51
CA LYS A 38 19.01 6.22 -6.96
C LYS A 38 19.14 7.26 -8.06
N LYS A 39 19.81 6.92 -9.17
CA LYS A 39 19.95 7.80 -10.33
C LYS A 39 18.59 8.09 -10.97
N GLU A 40 17.82 7.06 -11.31
CA GLU A 40 16.55 7.21 -12.02
C GLU A 40 15.52 7.99 -11.20
N PHE A 41 15.37 7.67 -9.91
CA PHE A 41 14.40 8.35 -9.05
C PHE A 41 14.79 9.81 -8.85
N TYR A 42 16.08 10.10 -8.65
CA TYR A 42 16.56 11.48 -8.55
C TYR A 42 16.27 12.28 -9.82
N THR A 43 16.60 11.73 -11.00
CA THR A 43 16.37 12.40 -12.29
C THR A 43 14.89 12.70 -12.53
N ARG A 44 13.98 11.86 -12.03
CA ARG A 44 12.53 12.02 -12.22
C ARG A 44 11.83 12.77 -11.07
N GLY A 45 12.55 13.14 -10.02
CA GLY A 45 11.95 13.70 -8.80
C GLY A 45 11.05 12.72 -8.04
N TRP A 46 11.28 11.41 -8.19
CA TRP A 46 10.55 10.36 -7.48
C TRP A 46 11.21 10.06 -6.13
N GLU A 47 10.44 9.49 -5.22
CA GLU A 47 10.91 9.17 -3.87
C GLU A 47 11.24 7.69 -3.69
N LEU A 48 12.45 7.46 -3.17
CA LEU A 48 12.91 6.15 -2.72
C LEU A 48 12.65 6.01 -1.23
N ARG A 49 11.54 5.36 -0.87
CA ARG A 49 11.26 4.92 0.50
C ARG A 49 11.54 3.43 0.62
N ASN A 50 12.29 3.06 1.65
CA ASN A 50 12.49 1.65 1.97
C ASN A 50 11.52 1.25 3.08
N GLN A 51 10.97 0.06 2.94
CA GLN A 51 10.22 -0.58 3.99
C GLN A 51 11.14 -0.82 5.20
N PRO A 52 10.69 -0.58 6.44
CA PRO A 52 11.42 -1.04 7.61
C PRO A 52 11.58 -2.57 7.58
N PRO A 53 12.70 -3.11 8.10
CA PRO A 53 12.89 -4.56 8.21
C PRO A 53 11.73 -5.22 8.97
N ASN A 54 11.39 -6.46 8.60
CA ASN A 54 10.35 -7.28 9.26
C ASN A 54 8.97 -6.61 9.38
N SER A 55 8.65 -5.64 8.52
CA SER A 55 7.43 -4.83 8.62
C SER A 55 6.50 -4.99 7.41
N PRO A 56 5.98 -6.20 7.12
CA PRO A 56 5.11 -6.44 5.96
C PRO A 56 3.82 -5.61 5.98
N ILE A 57 3.37 -5.18 7.17
CA ILE A 57 2.20 -4.31 7.32
C ILE A 57 2.37 -2.93 6.64
N THR A 58 3.62 -2.49 6.46
CA THR A 58 3.98 -1.26 5.75
C THR A 58 4.14 -1.45 4.24
N ASN A 59 3.90 -2.65 3.73
CA ASN A 59 3.88 -2.92 2.29
C ASN A 59 2.43 -3.07 1.82
N THR A 60 1.98 -2.21 0.91
CA THR A 60 0.59 -2.28 0.42
C THR A 60 0.29 -3.61 -0.28
N LYS A 61 1.30 -4.22 -0.91
CA LYS A 61 1.14 -5.50 -1.59
C LYS A 61 0.96 -6.63 -0.58
N ASP A 62 1.80 -6.70 0.44
CA ASP A 62 1.74 -7.78 1.44
C ASP A 62 0.54 -7.61 2.38
N SER A 63 0.25 -6.39 2.82
CA SER A 63 -0.81 -6.14 3.81
C SER A 63 -2.22 -6.20 3.22
N ALA A 64 -2.39 -5.93 1.92
CA ALA A 64 -3.71 -5.78 1.32
C ALA A 64 -3.85 -6.45 -0.06
N MET A 65 -3.00 -6.11 -1.04
CA MET A 65 -3.26 -6.53 -2.43
C MET A 65 -3.14 -8.04 -2.62
N PHE A 66 -2.05 -8.68 -2.17
CA PHE A 66 -1.85 -10.12 -2.32
C PHE A 66 -2.91 -10.93 -1.57
N PRO A 67 -3.23 -10.65 -0.29
CA PRO A 67 -4.33 -11.34 0.40
C PRO A 67 -5.68 -11.18 -0.31
N SER A 68 -5.99 -9.98 -0.82
CA SER A 68 -7.24 -9.74 -1.53
C SER A 68 -7.29 -10.49 -2.86
N MET A 69 -6.21 -10.45 -3.66
CA MET A 69 -6.14 -11.18 -4.92
C MET A 69 -6.19 -12.69 -4.70
N ALA A 70 -5.53 -13.20 -3.67
CA ALA A 70 -5.59 -14.62 -3.31
C ALA A 70 -7.04 -15.05 -3.00
N LYS A 71 -7.81 -14.25 -2.26
CA LYS A 71 -9.24 -14.53 -2.01
C LYS A 71 -10.07 -14.56 -3.29
N ILE A 72 -9.85 -13.62 -4.20
CA ILE A 72 -10.55 -13.58 -5.49
C ILE A 72 -10.16 -14.80 -6.34
N LEU A 73 -8.88 -15.18 -6.34
CA LEU A 73 -8.37 -16.36 -7.04
C LEU A 73 -8.96 -17.66 -6.49
N THR A 74 -9.14 -17.78 -5.17
CA THR A 74 -9.82 -18.93 -4.56
C THR A 74 -11.28 -19.03 -5.03
N ALA A 75 -11.98 -17.89 -5.15
CA ALA A 75 -13.33 -17.86 -5.71
C ALA A 75 -13.36 -18.28 -7.19
N TYR A 76 -12.40 -17.78 -7.98
CA TYR A 76 -12.20 -18.20 -9.37
C TYR A 76 -11.95 -19.71 -9.47
N GLN A 77 -11.05 -20.26 -8.65
CA GLN A 77 -10.77 -21.70 -8.59
C GLN A 77 -12.02 -22.53 -8.25
N GLY A 78 -12.86 -22.05 -7.32
CA GLY A 78 -14.13 -22.70 -6.97
C GLY A 78 -15.05 -22.88 -8.18
N MET A 79 -15.15 -21.85 -9.03
CA MET A 79 -16.00 -21.87 -10.22
C MET A 79 -15.40 -22.69 -11.37
N TYR A 80 -14.08 -22.56 -11.61
CA TYR A 80 -13.43 -23.12 -12.80
C TYR A 80 -12.90 -24.55 -12.61
N ASN A 81 -12.51 -24.93 -11.39
CA ASN A 81 -11.86 -26.22 -11.13
C ASN A 81 -12.48 -26.96 -9.94
N ARG A 82 -13.75 -26.71 -9.63
CA ARG A 82 -14.49 -27.36 -8.52
C ARG A 82 -13.71 -27.30 -7.19
N SER A 83 -13.05 -26.18 -6.95
CA SER A 83 -12.19 -25.92 -5.77
C SER A 83 -10.88 -26.72 -5.70
N HIS A 84 -10.54 -27.54 -6.69
CA HIS A 84 -9.20 -28.15 -6.76
C HIS A 84 -8.12 -27.11 -7.07
N TYR A 85 -6.94 -27.28 -6.48
CA TYR A 85 -5.82 -26.36 -6.67
C TYR A 85 -5.46 -26.20 -8.15
N LEU A 86 -5.43 -24.95 -8.62
CA LEU A 86 -4.87 -24.63 -9.92
C LEU A 86 -3.36 -24.77 -9.90
N GLN A 87 -2.78 -25.27 -10.99
CA GLN A 87 -1.33 -25.44 -11.15
C GLN A 87 -0.87 -24.95 -12.52
N GLY A 88 0.43 -24.66 -12.63
CA GLY A 88 1.07 -24.28 -13.89
C GLY A 88 0.34 -23.17 -14.65
N GLU A 89 0.05 -23.44 -15.92
CA GLU A 89 -0.61 -22.48 -16.82
C GLU A 89 -2.02 -22.09 -16.38
N GLU A 90 -2.76 -22.99 -15.73
CA GLU A 90 -4.11 -22.67 -15.26
C GLU A 90 -4.08 -21.69 -14.09
N LEU A 91 -3.11 -21.87 -13.18
CA LEU A 91 -2.86 -20.92 -12.11
C LEU A 91 -2.46 -19.55 -12.68
N TRP A 92 -1.55 -19.55 -13.66
CA TRP A 92 -1.12 -18.32 -14.33
C TRP A 92 -2.29 -17.57 -14.98
N ARG A 93 -3.15 -18.28 -15.73
CA ARG A 93 -4.37 -17.70 -16.33
C ARG A 93 -5.31 -17.14 -15.28
N GLY A 94 -5.52 -17.85 -14.17
CA GLY A 94 -6.32 -17.37 -13.05
C GLY A 94 -5.74 -16.09 -12.45
N ILE A 95 -4.42 -16.03 -12.22
CA ILE A 95 -3.74 -14.83 -11.72
C ILE A 95 -3.91 -13.65 -12.69
N GLN A 96 -3.71 -13.86 -14.00
CA GLN A 96 -3.90 -12.82 -15.01
C GLN A 96 -5.34 -12.32 -15.03
N HIS A 97 -6.32 -13.23 -14.95
CA HIS A 97 -7.73 -12.87 -14.88
C HIS A 97 -8.03 -11.99 -13.65
N VAL A 98 -7.56 -12.39 -12.47
CA VAL A 98 -7.74 -11.62 -11.22
C VAL A 98 -7.05 -10.27 -11.29
N TYR A 99 -5.81 -10.21 -11.79
CA TYR A 99 -5.04 -8.97 -11.89
C TYR A 99 -5.71 -7.95 -12.82
N ASN A 100 -6.12 -8.39 -14.00
CA ASN A 100 -6.74 -7.52 -15.01
C ASN A 100 -8.14 -7.03 -14.60
N ASN A 101 -8.83 -7.77 -13.74
CA ASN A 101 -10.17 -7.43 -13.23
C ASN A 101 -10.14 -6.97 -11.77
N TYR A 102 -8.96 -6.63 -11.22
CA TYR A 102 -8.84 -6.25 -9.83
C TYR A 102 -9.58 -4.93 -9.57
N PRO A 103 -10.54 -4.86 -8.63
CA PRO A 103 -11.36 -3.66 -8.46
C PRO A 103 -10.51 -2.45 -8.06
N LEU A 104 -10.57 -1.38 -8.86
CA LEU A 104 -9.87 -0.12 -8.58
C LEU A 104 -10.22 0.44 -7.19
N SER A 105 -11.47 0.31 -6.75
CA SER A 105 -11.90 0.74 -5.42
C SER A 105 -11.17 -0.02 -4.29
N THR A 106 -10.90 -1.31 -4.47
CA THR A 106 -10.11 -2.11 -3.52
C THR A 106 -8.64 -1.68 -3.54
N LEU A 107 -8.08 -1.40 -4.71
CA LEU A 107 -6.73 -0.85 -4.84
C LEU A 107 -6.60 0.51 -4.13
N SER A 108 -7.54 1.43 -4.37
CA SER A 108 -7.54 2.75 -3.72
C SER A 108 -7.64 2.63 -2.20
N ARG A 109 -8.53 1.76 -1.68
CA ARG A 109 -8.62 1.50 -0.24
C ARG A 109 -7.33 0.97 0.36
N ALA A 110 -6.62 0.08 -0.35
CA ALA A 110 -5.35 -0.46 0.12
C ALA A 110 -4.30 0.64 0.33
N TYR A 111 -4.16 1.57 -0.62
CA TYR A 111 -3.25 2.70 -0.51
C TYR A 111 -3.66 3.72 0.57
N MET A 112 -4.96 3.98 0.72
CA MET A 112 -5.45 4.83 1.82
C MET A 112 -5.17 4.20 3.19
N HIS A 113 -5.43 2.89 3.33
CA HIS A 113 -5.16 2.15 4.55
C HIS A 113 -3.67 2.17 4.91
N HIS A 114 -2.79 2.06 3.92
CA HIS A 114 -1.35 2.15 4.16
C HIS A 114 -0.93 3.48 4.82
N ALA A 115 -1.54 4.60 4.45
CA ALA A 115 -1.29 5.88 5.12
C ALA A 115 -1.78 5.90 6.57
N GLN A 116 -2.92 5.25 6.86
CA GLN A 116 -3.44 5.11 8.23
C GLN A 116 -2.52 4.24 9.09
N ILE A 117 -2.00 3.14 8.55
CA ILE A 117 -1.02 2.28 9.22
C ILE A 117 0.26 3.05 9.54
N ALA A 118 0.77 3.84 8.60
CA ALA A 118 1.97 4.65 8.84
C ALA A 118 1.76 5.64 10.01
N ASN A 119 0.60 6.28 10.08
CA ASN A 119 0.28 7.16 11.21
C ASN A 119 0.14 6.39 12.53
N ALA A 120 -0.53 5.22 12.51
CA ALA A 120 -0.66 4.41 13.71
C ALA A 120 0.69 3.92 14.25
N ILE A 121 1.64 3.58 13.37
CA ILE A 121 3.02 3.23 13.77
C ILE A 121 3.72 4.43 14.43
N ILE A 122 3.51 5.64 13.91
CA ILE A 122 4.06 6.87 14.52
C ILE A 122 3.45 7.09 15.91
N ASP A 123 2.13 6.93 16.04
CA ASP A 123 1.41 7.10 17.31
C ASP A 123 1.84 6.04 18.36
N CYS A 124 2.28 4.86 17.91
CA CYS A 124 2.82 3.78 18.74
C CYS A 124 4.36 3.80 18.84
N GLU A 125 5.04 4.87 18.42
CA GLU A 125 6.51 5.01 18.47
C GLU A 125 7.29 3.84 17.83
N GLY A 126 6.72 3.22 16.78
CA GLY A 126 7.29 2.05 16.10
C GLY A 126 6.75 0.70 16.55
N GLY A 127 5.88 0.66 17.56
CA GLY A 127 5.17 -0.54 18.03
C GLY A 127 4.04 -1.01 17.11
N ASP A 128 3.42 -2.13 17.47
CA ASP A 128 2.33 -2.80 16.72
C ASP A 128 1.03 -2.95 17.53
N GLU A 129 0.89 -2.21 18.64
CA GLU A 129 -0.24 -2.29 19.56
C GLU A 129 -1.58 -2.02 18.86
N PHE A 130 -1.59 -1.13 17.87
CA PHE A 130 -2.77 -0.82 17.06
C PHE A 130 -3.30 -2.04 16.28
N VAL A 131 -2.44 -3.00 15.94
CA VAL A 131 -2.83 -4.25 15.26
C VAL A 131 -3.64 -5.12 16.22
N MET A 132 -3.25 -5.18 17.49
CA MET A 132 -3.94 -5.96 18.50
C MET A 132 -5.28 -5.34 18.90
N ALA A 133 -5.34 -4.00 19.00
CA ALA A 133 -6.58 -3.28 19.26
C ALA A 133 -7.64 -3.43 18.14
N SER A 134 -7.19 -3.66 16.89
CA SER A 134 -8.10 -3.88 15.75
C SER A 134 -8.82 -5.24 15.77
N ARG A 135 -8.30 -6.24 16.51
CA ARG A 135 -8.95 -7.57 16.67
C ARG A 135 -10.22 -7.51 17.52
N SER A 136 -10.41 -6.43 18.28
CA SER A 136 -11.56 -6.16 19.14
C SER A 136 -12.77 -5.57 18.40
N GLY A 137 -12.75 -5.50 17.06
CA GLY A 137 -13.84 -4.95 16.25
C GLY A 137 -13.81 -3.44 16.04
N CYS A 138 -12.81 -2.73 16.60
CA CYS A 138 -12.55 -1.33 16.26
C CYS A 138 -11.65 -1.28 15.03
N LEU A 139 -12.27 -1.21 13.85
CA LEU A 139 -11.62 -0.60 12.69
C LEU A 139 -11.15 0.79 13.14
N TYR A 140 -9.83 0.98 13.17
CA TYR A 140 -9.22 2.31 13.17
C TYR A 140 -9.63 3.01 11.87
N SER A 141 -10.88 3.47 11.82
CA SER A 141 -11.33 4.54 10.95
C SER A 141 -10.73 5.82 11.52
N ILE A 142 -9.41 5.94 11.44
CA ILE A 142 -8.75 7.19 11.76
C ILE A 142 -9.05 8.13 10.60
N ILE A 143 -10.18 8.83 10.72
CA ILE A 143 -10.53 9.98 9.90
C ILE A 143 -9.70 11.13 10.46
N TYR A 144 -8.50 11.34 9.91
CA TYR A 144 -7.78 12.58 10.13
C TYR A 144 -8.40 13.68 9.28
N ASN A 145 -8.95 14.69 9.94
CA ASN A 145 -9.25 15.96 9.29
C ASN A 145 -7.89 16.66 9.07
N LEU A 146 -7.41 16.70 7.83
CA LEU A 146 -6.17 17.39 7.45
C LEU A 146 -6.40 18.92 7.50
N GLY A 147 -6.55 19.45 8.72
CA GLY A 147 -6.51 20.89 8.96
C GLY A 147 -5.06 21.37 8.90
N VAL A 148 -4.72 22.16 7.89
CA VAL A 148 -3.42 22.83 7.79
C VAL A 148 -3.34 23.89 8.90
N ASN A 149 -2.50 23.65 9.92
CA ASN A 149 -2.14 24.70 10.87
C ASN A 149 -0.99 25.53 10.29
N LYS A 150 -1.04 26.86 10.44
CA LYS A 150 -0.14 27.84 9.78
C LYS A 150 1.34 27.71 10.19
N ASN A 151 1.68 26.78 11.10
CA ASN A 151 3.03 26.60 11.65
C ASN A 151 3.77 25.33 11.15
N HIS A 152 3.34 24.69 10.06
CA HIS A 152 4.07 23.58 9.41
C HIS A 152 4.44 22.39 10.32
N THR A 153 3.74 22.22 11.44
CA THR A 153 3.86 21.03 12.30
C THR A 153 2.59 20.20 12.17
N TYR A 154 2.72 18.99 11.63
CA TYR A 154 1.62 18.03 11.60
C TYR A 154 1.41 17.49 13.02
N CYS A 155 0.32 17.91 13.66
CA CYS A 155 -0.09 17.38 14.95
C CYS A 155 -1.44 16.67 14.76
N PRO A 156 -1.48 15.32 14.79
CA PRO A 156 -2.74 14.61 14.70
C PRO A 156 -3.54 14.80 15.99
N ARG A 157 -4.77 15.35 15.89
CA ARG A 157 -5.76 15.30 16.97
C ARG A 157 -6.63 14.06 16.79
N LEU A 158 -6.57 13.15 17.75
CA LEU A 158 -7.52 12.05 17.88
C LEU A 158 -8.92 12.61 18.15
N LEU A 159 -9.87 12.36 17.26
CA LEU A 159 -11.29 12.49 17.56
C LEU A 159 -11.74 11.19 18.24
N ASN A 160 -11.84 11.22 19.56
CA ASN A 160 -12.51 10.17 20.33
C ASN A 160 -14.02 10.25 20.07
N PHE A 161 -14.57 9.31 19.31
CA PHE A 161 -16.02 9.07 19.32
C PHE A 161 -16.34 8.26 20.58
N LYS A 162 -16.97 8.90 21.55
CA LYS A 162 -17.73 8.19 22.60
C LYS A 162 -19.02 7.71 21.94
N THR A 163 -19.24 6.39 21.96
CA THR A 163 -20.54 5.77 21.70
C THR A 163 -21.55 6.17 22.75
#